data_AF-A0A930RFQ6-F1
#
_entry.id   AF-A0A930RFQ6-F1
#
_cell.length_a   1.000
_cell.length_b   1.000
_cell.length_c   1.000
_cell.angle_alpha   90.00
_cell.angle_beta   90.00
_cell.angle_gamma   90.00
#
_symmetry.space_group_name_H-M   'P 1'
#
loop_
_entity.id
_entity.type
_entity.pdbx_description
1 polymer ?
#
loop_
_entity_poly.entity_id
_entity_poly.type
_entity_poly.pdbx_seq_one_letter_code
_entity_poly.pdbx_strand_id
1 'polypeptide(L)'
;LRYLENNMPAGSTFLPLGTVSANTPLPTRYDAALAGGQPVGVAIVYGDFSIGATGTVTAVDGKKVLAFGHSFMHKGNVNYFMTDANVVGTIAGQSNGVKIANIGSVIGRINQDRETGVAGILGTFPTAVPIRIHVKDDALGTEETFGAQIAYDEDFLPVLSGSIAYAAMSRVSDSLGSSTARIRFAIRTNAVDSGVFERRNMYYSAADVGQVAVTELLQAMNMIVTNPQEESDILDLDVDVELTGGRQTAVLVSAVPDKLVVKPGDTVTFKTKIRPYRKPEETLSIPYRVPKAQPAGTLNLDIRGGGFVPVNPLALLAQAGLEIPDDEEKFKSTAEKLDDLAAQGQNNEIIIAPGAAPAPSSEKEMKKRMRAAAKASARAAEREEPKRVTLLGDPKKKDEREKFYAPYVIENVIHATLKVEE
;
A
#
# COMPACT_ATOMS: atom_id res chain seq x y z
N LEU A 1 20.99 -3.05 -14.44
CA LEU A 1 22.18 -3.76 -14.98
C LEU A 1 22.04 -4.07 -16.46
N ARG A 2 20.86 -4.49 -16.94
CA ARG A 2 20.64 -4.86 -18.35
C ARG A 2 20.83 -3.71 -19.34
N TYR A 3 20.39 -2.48 -19.02
CA TYR A 3 20.73 -1.31 -19.84
C TYR A 3 22.24 -1.15 -20.03
N LEU A 4 23.04 -1.36 -18.97
CA LEU A 4 24.50 -1.26 -19.06
C LEU A 4 25.10 -2.44 -19.82
N GLU A 5 24.62 -3.67 -19.61
CA GLU A 5 25.03 -4.84 -20.39
C GLU A 5 24.77 -4.66 -21.88
N ASN A 6 23.63 -4.06 -22.25
CA ASN A 6 23.25 -3.86 -23.64
C ASN A 6 23.92 -2.66 -24.32
N ASN A 7 24.39 -1.66 -23.54
CA ASN A 7 24.93 -0.40 -24.09
C ASN A 7 26.43 -0.19 -23.83
N MET A 8 27.12 -1.17 -23.23
CA MET A 8 28.57 -1.10 -22.98
C MET A 8 29.36 -1.94 -23.98
N PRO A 9 30.67 -1.65 -24.17
CA PRO A 9 31.53 -2.43 -25.06
C PRO A 9 31.51 -3.92 -24.73
N ALA A 10 31.52 -4.75 -25.77
CA ALA A 10 31.59 -6.20 -25.65
C ALA A 10 32.80 -6.61 -24.78
N GLY A 11 32.55 -7.41 -23.74
CA GLY A 11 33.56 -7.84 -22.76
C GLY A 11 33.45 -7.18 -21.37
N SER A 12 32.52 -6.24 -21.18
CA SER A 12 32.23 -5.67 -19.86
C SER A 12 31.51 -6.69 -18.97
N THR A 13 32.13 -7.09 -17.84
CA THR A 13 31.51 -7.98 -16.85
C THR A 13 30.97 -7.16 -15.69
N PHE A 14 29.67 -7.23 -15.44
CA PHE A 14 29.03 -6.55 -14.32
C PHE A 14 28.63 -7.54 -13.24
N LEU A 15 29.02 -7.28 -12.00
CA LEU A 15 28.62 -8.05 -10.84
C LEU A 15 27.72 -7.17 -9.96
N PRO A 16 26.42 -7.47 -9.80
CA PRO A 16 25.59 -6.74 -8.86
C PRO A 16 26.13 -6.87 -7.43
N LEU A 17 26.37 -5.73 -6.77
CA LEU A 17 26.56 -5.68 -5.31
C LEU A 17 25.19 -5.64 -4.62
N GLY A 18 24.98 -6.51 -3.62
CA GLY A 18 23.85 -6.41 -2.69
C GLY A 18 22.52 -6.99 -3.19
N THR A 19 22.52 -7.91 -4.16
CA THR A 19 21.29 -8.60 -4.56
C THR A 19 20.85 -9.61 -3.50
N VAL A 20 19.56 -9.58 -3.17
CA VAL A 20 18.84 -10.74 -2.63
C VAL A 20 19.11 -11.88 -3.62
N SER A 21 19.83 -12.91 -3.17
CA SER A 21 20.29 -13.96 -4.07
C SER A 21 19.07 -14.64 -4.69
N ALA A 22 19.06 -14.79 -6.02
CA ALA A 22 18.10 -15.65 -6.68
C ALA A 22 18.39 -17.08 -6.24
N ASN A 23 17.63 -17.58 -5.26
CA ASN A 23 17.62 -19.01 -5.03
C ASN A 23 16.87 -19.64 -6.22
N THR A 24 17.51 -20.59 -6.90
CA THR A 24 16.74 -21.58 -7.66
C THR A 24 15.69 -22.14 -6.68
N PRO A 25 14.41 -22.31 -7.06
CA PRO A 25 13.41 -22.88 -6.17
C PRO A 25 13.89 -24.25 -5.69
N LEU A 26 14.42 -24.32 -4.48
CA LEU A 26 14.88 -25.56 -3.90
C LEU A 26 13.66 -26.22 -3.25
N PRO A 27 13.38 -27.48 -3.61
CA PRO A 27 12.14 -28.14 -3.21
C PRO A 27 12.07 -28.34 -1.69
N THR A 28 10.86 -28.50 -1.18
CA THR A 28 10.66 -28.99 0.19
C THR A 28 11.16 -30.42 0.30
N ARG A 29 12.01 -30.71 1.30
CA ARG A 29 12.54 -32.04 1.59
C ARG A 29 11.91 -32.59 2.87
N TYR A 30 11.02 -33.56 2.72
CA TYR A 30 10.20 -34.10 3.80
C TYR A 30 10.95 -35.09 4.72
N ASP A 31 12.01 -35.70 4.22
CA ASP A 31 12.79 -36.79 4.84
C ASP A 31 14.21 -36.34 5.24
N ALA A 32 14.42 -35.03 5.38
CA ALA A 32 15.69 -34.48 5.79
C ALA A 32 16.07 -34.89 7.23
N ALA A 33 17.37 -35.12 7.42
CA ALA A 33 17.97 -35.38 8.73
C ALA A 33 19.11 -34.39 8.98
N LEU A 34 19.26 -33.98 10.24
CA LEU A 34 20.35 -33.12 10.69
C LEU A 34 21.15 -33.81 11.79
N ALA A 35 22.41 -33.42 11.93
CA ALA A 35 23.31 -33.83 13.01
C ALA A 35 23.97 -32.61 13.67
N GLY A 36 24.39 -32.76 14.92
CA GLY A 36 25.12 -31.72 15.65
C GLY A 36 26.35 -31.23 14.86
N GLY A 37 26.56 -29.92 14.84
CA GLY A 37 27.64 -29.27 14.10
C GLY A 37 27.34 -28.99 12.62
N GLN A 38 26.25 -29.51 12.06
CA GLN A 38 25.86 -29.22 10.68
C GLN A 38 25.32 -27.79 10.51
N PRO A 39 25.50 -27.17 9.33
CA PRO A 39 24.85 -25.91 9.00
C PRO A 39 23.33 -26.08 8.87
N VAL A 40 22.59 -25.11 9.37
CA VAL A 40 21.11 -25.05 9.29
C VAL A 40 20.68 -23.61 9.06
N GLY A 41 19.62 -23.40 8.28
CA GLY A 41 19.07 -22.08 8.02
C GLY A 41 17.73 -21.84 8.70
N VAL A 42 17.47 -20.57 9.00
CA VAL A 42 16.16 -20.04 9.38
C VAL A 42 15.79 -18.99 8.36
N ALA A 43 14.65 -19.11 7.72
CA ALA A 43 14.15 -18.12 6.76
C ALA A 43 12.75 -17.64 7.13
N ILE A 44 12.52 -16.33 6.96
CA ILE A 44 11.21 -15.68 7.10
C ILE A 44 10.60 -15.46 5.71
N VAL A 45 11.41 -15.27 4.67
CA VAL A 45 10.96 -15.23 3.27
C VAL A 45 11.68 -16.31 2.48
N TYR A 46 10.94 -17.01 1.63
CA TYR A 46 11.46 -18.08 0.80
C TYR A 46 10.86 -18.06 -0.62
N GLY A 47 11.66 -18.24 -1.66
CA GLY A 47 11.24 -18.20 -3.08
C GLY A 47 12.26 -17.46 -3.94
N ASP A 48 11.79 -16.69 -4.92
CA ASP A 48 12.64 -15.81 -5.76
C ASP A 48 13.35 -14.74 -4.93
N PHE A 49 12.81 -14.46 -3.74
CA PHE A 49 13.43 -13.67 -2.69
C PHE A 49 13.59 -14.55 -1.46
N SER A 50 14.74 -14.47 -0.80
CA SER A 50 15.02 -15.18 0.44
C SER A 50 15.56 -14.23 1.51
N ILE A 51 14.94 -14.24 2.68
CA ILE A 51 15.39 -13.47 3.85
C ILE A 51 15.50 -14.43 5.01
N GLY A 52 16.70 -14.57 5.55
CA GLY A 52 16.99 -15.51 6.60
C GLY A 52 18.43 -15.42 7.07
N ALA A 53 18.79 -16.32 7.97
CA ALA A 53 20.12 -16.47 8.50
C ALA A 53 20.52 -17.94 8.55
N THR A 54 21.83 -18.18 8.55
CA THR A 54 22.39 -19.52 8.75
C THR A 54 23.07 -19.60 10.11
N GLY A 55 22.93 -20.75 10.77
CA GLY A 55 23.62 -21.07 11.99
C GLY A 55 24.08 -22.52 11.99
N THR A 56 24.31 -23.06 13.19
CA THR A 56 24.82 -24.43 13.39
C THR A 56 23.85 -25.21 14.25
N VAL A 57 23.65 -26.48 13.95
CA VAL A 57 22.86 -27.38 14.78
C VAL A 57 23.61 -27.64 16.08
N THR A 58 23.00 -27.31 17.21
CA THR A 58 23.55 -27.53 18.56
C THR A 58 23.30 -28.97 19.00
N ALA A 59 22.05 -29.45 18.85
CA ALA A 59 21.65 -30.80 19.23
C ALA A 59 20.43 -31.26 18.41
N VAL A 60 20.29 -32.58 18.25
CA VAL A 60 19.14 -33.21 17.59
C VAL A 60 18.61 -34.32 18.48
N ASP A 61 17.31 -34.31 18.74
CA ASP A 61 16.58 -35.34 19.49
C ASP A 61 15.37 -35.80 18.65
N GLY A 62 15.53 -36.93 17.96
CA GLY A 62 14.57 -37.39 16.98
C GLY A 62 14.35 -36.36 15.87
N LYS A 63 13.14 -35.81 15.76
CA LYS A 63 12.80 -34.74 14.81
C LYS A 63 13.00 -33.33 15.37
N LYS A 64 13.28 -33.20 16.67
CA LYS A 64 13.49 -31.90 17.31
C LYS A 64 14.93 -31.46 17.11
N VAL A 65 15.10 -30.21 16.72
CA VAL A 65 16.39 -29.60 16.45
C VAL A 65 16.54 -28.39 17.36
N LEU A 66 17.64 -28.33 18.10
CA LEU A 66 18.14 -27.12 18.72
C LEU A 66 19.31 -26.61 17.89
N ALA A 67 19.26 -25.35 17.52
CA ALA A 67 20.27 -24.74 16.68
C ALA A 67 20.66 -23.35 17.20
N PHE A 68 21.72 -22.84 16.61
CA PHE A 68 22.37 -21.58 16.90
C PHE A 68 23.13 -21.62 18.22
N GLY A 69 22.64 -20.95 19.26
CA GLY A 69 23.44 -20.53 20.41
C GLY A 69 23.23 -19.06 20.77
N HIS A 70 22.41 -18.36 19.99
CA HIS A 70 21.87 -17.03 20.22
C HIS A 70 20.47 -16.94 19.56
N SER A 71 19.73 -15.88 19.85
CA SER A 71 18.48 -15.56 19.18
C SER A 71 18.68 -15.19 17.71
N PHE A 72 17.68 -15.46 16.89
CA PHE A 72 17.62 -14.91 15.53
C PHE A 72 16.97 -13.52 15.54
N MET A 73 15.72 -13.45 16.02
CA MET A 73 14.93 -12.21 16.18
C MET A 73 14.44 -12.02 17.62
N HIS A 74 14.67 -13.00 18.51
CA HIS A 74 14.25 -12.98 19.92
C HIS A 74 12.72 -12.82 20.12
N LYS A 75 11.92 -13.43 19.22
CA LYS A 75 10.45 -13.29 19.21
C LYS A 75 9.69 -14.32 20.04
N GLY A 76 10.38 -15.33 20.55
CA GLY A 76 9.76 -16.36 21.36
C GLY A 76 9.05 -17.43 20.54
N ASN A 77 7.72 -17.45 20.52
CA ASN A 77 6.97 -18.40 19.70
C ASN A 77 6.92 -17.87 18.27
N VAL A 78 7.42 -18.65 17.31
CA VAL A 78 7.58 -18.22 15.92
C VAL A 78 7.11 -19.30 14.96
N ASN A 79 7.06 -18.98 13.67
CA ASN A 79 6.58 -19.89 12.63
C ASN A 79 7.44 -19.78 11.37
N TYR A 80 8.75 -19.93 11.48
CA TYR A 80 9.68 -19.70 10.35
C TYR A 80 10.05 -20.98 9.62
N PHE A 81 10.56 -20.82 8.39
CA PHE A 81 11.09 -21.94 7.61
C PHE A 81 12.42 -22.42 8.22
N MET A 82 12.50 -23.71 8.53
CA MET A 82 13.80 -24.35 8.75
C MET A 82 14.30 -24.86 7.41
N THR A 83 15.53 -24.53 7.06
CA THR A 83 16.15 -24.97 5.81
C THR A 83 17.43 -25.76 6.09
N ASP A 84 17.82 -26.64 5.17
CA ASP A 84 19.22 -27.02 5.11
C ASP A 84 20.06 -25.80 4.70
N ALA A 85 21.37 -25.88 4.93
CA ALA A 85 22.28 -24.81 4.55
C ALA A 85 23.60 -25.41 4.08
N ASN A 86 24.31 -24.71 3.22
CA ASN A 86 25.63 -25.11 2.76
C ASN A 86 26.63 -23.97 2.98
N VAL A 87 27.74 -24.27 3.64
CA VAL A 87 28.83 -23.32 3.84
C VAL A 87 29.69 -23.31 2.58
N VAL A 88 29.65 -22.21 1.84
CA VAL A 88 30.39 -22.01 0.60
C VAL A 88 31.84 -21.62 0.89
N GLY A 89 32.07 -20.87 1.97
CA GLY A 89 33.41 -20.47 2.35
C GLY A 89 33.45 -19.73 3.68
N THR A 90 34.64 -19.27 4.04
CA THR A 90 34.88 -18.48 5.25
C THR A 90 35.68 -17.25 4.90
N ILE A 91 35.28 -16.09 5.44
CA ILE A 91 36.09 -14.89 5.44
C ILE A 91 36.86 -14.87 6.75
N ALA A 92 38.18 -14.90 6.67
CA ALA A 92 39.04 -14.81 7.85
C ALA A 92 38.97 -13.39 8.44
N GLY A 93 38.71 -13.29 9.74
CA GLY A 93 38.83 -12.06 10.52
C GLY A 93 39.71 -12.34 11.75
N GLN A 94 40.56 -11.40 12.15
CA GLN A 94 41.47 -11.58 13.28
C GLN A 94 40.74 -11.88 14.61
N SER A 95 39.51 -11.40 14.75
CA SER A 95 38.66 -11.63 15.92
C SER A 95 37.28 -12.20 15.59
N ASN A 96 36.74 -11.93 14.39
CA ASN A 96 35.40 -12.34 13.97
C ASN A 96 35.41 -12.86 12.52
N GLY A 97 35.78 -14.13 12.33
CA GLY A 97 35.58 -14.79 11.03
C GLY A 97 34.10 -15.04 10.76
N VAL A 98 33.67 -14.89 9.50
CA VAL A 98 32.28 -15.15 9.09
C VAL A 98 32.21 -16.28 8.08
N LYS A 99 31.16 -17.10 8.17
CA LYS A 99 30.83 -18.11 7.15
C LYS A 99 29.98 -17.46 6.07
N ILE A 100 30.35 -17.69 4.81
CA ILE A 100 29.48 -17.42 3.66
C ILE A 100 28.71 -18.71 3.43
N ALA A 101 27.39 -18.67 3.61
CA ALA A 101 26.55 -19.84 3.48
C ALA A 101 25.27 -19.52 2.69
N ASN A 102 24.79 -20.53 1.96
CA ASN A 102 23.53 -20.47 1.25
C ASN A 102 22.46 -21.18 2.07
N ILE A 103 21.25 -20.59 2.08
CA ILE A 103 20.02 -21.22 2.57
C ILE A 103 19.52 -22.15 1.47
N GLY A 104 19.30 -23.41 1.82
CA GLY A 104 18.91 -24.45 0.88
C GLY A 104 17.41 -24.77 0.91
N SER A 105 17.09 -26.06 0.78
CA SER A 105 15.72 -26.60 0.76
C SER A 105 15.01 -26.42 2.08
N VAL A 106 13.69 -26.21 2.07
CA VAL A 106 12.88 -26.22 3.29
C VAL A 106 12.78 -27.65 3.83
N ILE A 107 13.23 -27.86 5.06
CA ILE A 107 13.31 -29.19 5.72
C ILE A 107 12.42 -29.30 6.97
N GLY A 108 11.87 -28.18 7.43
CA GLY A 108 11.03 -28.16 8.61
C GLY A 108 10.57 -26.77 9.01
N ARG A 109 10.27 -26.62 10.30
CA ARG A 109 9.73 -25.40 10.89
C ARG A 109 10.50 -25.03 12.14
N ILE A 110 10.88 -23.77 12.26
CA ILE A 110 11.34 -23.18 13.51
C ILE A 110 10.10 -22.70 14.25
N ASN A 111 9.92 -23.21 15.47
CA ASN A 111 8.77 -22.87 16.31
C ASN A 111 9.15 -22.14 17.59
N GLN A 112 10.45 -21.99 17.89
CA GLN A 112 10.95 -21.22 19.02
C GLN A 112 12.19 -20.42 18.63
N ASP A 113 12.23 -19.16 19.03
CA ASP A 113 13.36 -18.24 18.88
C ASP A 113 13.59 -17.53 20.21
N ARG A 114 14.54 -18.04 21.00
CA ARG A 114 14.84 -17.61 22.36
C ARG A 114 16.26 -17.07 22.43
N GLU A 115 16.57 -16.36 23.51
CA GLU A 115 17.87 -15.70 23.66
C GLU A 115 19.07 -16.62 23.46
N THR A 116 18.98 -17.85 23.95
CA THR A 116 20.08 -18.82 23.92
C THR A 116 20.05 -19.75 22.71
N GLY A 117 19.09 -19.59 21.79
CA GLY A 117 19.01 -20.43 20.61
C GLY A 117 17.62 -20.52 19.98
N VAL A 118 17.58 -21.17 18.82
CA VAL A 118 16.37 -21.44 18.07
C VAL A 118 16.05 -22.93 18.10
N ALA A 119 14.77 -23.27 18.23
CA ALA A 119 14.33 -24.66 18.17
C ALA A 119 13.27 -24.87 17.09
N GLY A 120 13.28 -26.07 16.52
CA GLY A 120 12.36 -26.43 15.45
C GLY A 120 12.14 -27.93 15.32
N ILE A 121 11.30 -28.29 14.37
CA ILE A 121 10.85 -29.67 14.15
C ILE A 121 10.97 -29.99 12.65
N LEU A 122 11.76 -31.01 12.34
CA LEU A 122 11.96 -31.55 10.99
C LEU A 122 10.66 -32.17 10.46
N GLY A 123 10.40 -31.96 9.16
CA GLY A 123 9.23 -32.52 8.46
C GLY A 123 7.88 -31.91 8.86
N THR A 124 7.87 -30.83 9.64
CA THR A 124 6.70 -29.97 9.86
C THR A 124 6.97 -28.63 9.22
N PHE A 125 5.98 -27.98 8.61
CA PHE A 125 6.21 -26.75 7.84
C PHE A 125 5.38 -25.60 8.39
N PRO A 126 5.89 -24.36 8.32
CA PRO A 126 5.15 -23.20 8.79
C PRO A 126 3.96 -22.91 7.87
N THR A 127 2.96 -22.25 8.43
CA THR A 127 1.97 -21.49 7.64
C THR A 127 2.69 -20.33 7.00
N ALA A 128 2.43 -20.07 5.72
CA ALA A 128 3.06 -18.99 5.00
C ALA A 128 2.06 -18.31 4.07
N VAL A 129 2.25 -17.00 3.88
CA VAL A 129 1.51 -16.19 2.93
C VAL A 129 2.26 -16.19 1.60
N PRO A 130 1.74 -16.82 0.55
CA PRO A 130 2.30 -16.72 -0.79
C PRO A 130 2.05 -15.33 -1.37
N ILE A 131 3.06 -14.82 -2.05
CA ILE A 131 3.06 -13.52 -2.71
C ILE A 131 3.43 -13.74 -4.18
N ARG A 132 2.60 -13.20 -5.06
CA ARG A 132 2.88 -13.11 -6.49
C ARG A 132 3.06 -11.65 -6.87
N ILE A 133 4.18 -11.32 -7.50
CA ILE A 133 4.49 -9.95 -7.92
C ILE A 133 4.81 -9.95 -9.39
N HIS A 134 4.00 -9.26 -10.16
CA HIS A 134 4.19 -9.06 -11.57
C HIS A 134 4.66 -7.63 -11.82
N VAL A 135 5.80 -7.47 -12.49
CA VAL A 135 6.37 -6.15 -12.79
C VAL A 135 6.65 -6.03 -14.28
N LYS A 136 6.11 -4.98 -14.88
CA LYS A 136 6.34 -4.57 -16.27
C LYS A 136 7.02 -3.20 -16.29
N ASP A 137 8.14 -3.08 -16.98
CA ASP A 137 8.81 -1.79 -17.23
C ASP A 137 8.67 -1.44 -18.72
N ASP A 138 7.81 -0.46 -19.01
CA ASP A 138 7.51 0.01 -20.37
C ASP A 138 8.72 0.67 -21.05
N ALA A 139 9.63 1.27 -20.27
CA ALA A 139 10.80 1.95 -20.84
C ALA A 139 11.82 0.95 -21.36
N LEU A 140 11.91 -0.22 -20.73
CA LEU A 140 12.81 -1.30 -21.11
C LEU A 140 12.13 -2.39 -21.95
N GLY A 141 10.79 -2.42 -21.98
CA GLY A 141 10.01 -3.49 -22.60
C GLY A 141 10.18 -4.83 -21.88
N THR A 142 10.50 -4.80 -20.59
CA THR A 142 10.75 -5.99 -19.77
C THR A 142 9.55 -6.30 -18.89
N GLU A 143 9.32 -7.58 -18.65
CA GLU A 143 8.25 -8.07 -17.79
C GLU A 143 8.76 -9.33 -17.07
N GLU A 144 8.62 -9.36 -15.75
CA GLU A 144 9.04 -10.50 -14.92
C GLU A 144 7.99 -10.72 -13.83
N THR A 145 7.75 -11.99 -13.50
CA THR A 145 6.86 -12.37 -12.40
C THR A 145 7.67 -13.11 -11.36
N PHE A 146 7.50 -12.73 -10.10
CA PHE A 146 8.18 -13.30 -8.95
C PHE A 146 7.19 -13.98 -8.01
N GLY A 147 7.62 -15.08 -7.42
CA GLY A 147 6.93 -15.80 -6.36
C GLY A 147 7.77 -15.87 -5.09
N ALA A 148 7.17 -15.50 -3.96
CA ALA A 148 7.78 -15.66 -2.64
C ALA A 148 6.73 -16.15 -1.63
N GLN A 149 7.19 -16.70 -0.52
CA GLN A 149 6.37 -17.08 0.62
C GLN A 149 6.94 -16.38 1.86
N ILE A 150 6.09 -15.67 2.59
CA ILE A 150 6.44 -15.10 3.89
C ILE A 150 5.90 -16.03 4.98
N ALA A 151 6.76 -16.49 5.87
CA ALA A 151 6.36 -17.18 7.09
C ALA A 151 5.35 -16.33 7.87
N TYR A 152 4.23 -16.92 8.27
CA TYR A 152 3.15 -16.16 8.90
C TYR A 152 3.60 -15.56 10.24
N ASP A 153 3.80 -14.25 10.25
CA ASP A 153 4.19 -13.45 11.40
C ASP A 153 3.65 -12.02 11.19
N GLU A 154 2.75 -11.59 12.08
CA GLU A 154 2.00 -10.33 11.97
C GLU A 154 2.90 -9.09 11.97
N ASP A 155 4.08 -9.13 12.62
CA ASP A 155 5.00 -8.00 12.64
C ASP A 155 5.80 -7.90 11.34
N PHE A 156 6.03 -9.03 10.67
CA PHE A 156 6.86 -9.09 9.47
C PHE A 156 6.06 -9.01 8.17
N LEU A 157 4.82 -9.50 8.14
CA LEU A 157 3.98 -9.49 6.94
C LEU A 157 3.85 -8.10 6.30
N PRO A 158 3.60 -7.00 7.04
CA PRO A 158 3.53 -5.67 6.44
C PRO A 158 4.86 -5.27 5.81
N VAL A 159 5.94 -5.21 6.59
CA VAL A 159 7.24 -4.70 6.12
C VAL A 159 7.82 -5.54 4.99
N LEU A 160 7.70 -6.87 5.07
CA LEU A 160 8.27 -7.78 4.07
C LEU A 160 7.45 -7.80 2.77
N SER A 161 6.12 -7.73 2.83
CA SER A 161 5.29 -7.67 1.61
C SER A 161 5.62 -6.43 0.77
N GLY A 162 5.71 -5.26 1.40
CA GLY A 162 6.14 -4.04 0.75
C GLY A 162 7.60 -4.10 0.28
N SER A 163 8.52 -4.65 1.08
CA SER A 163 9.94 -4.75 0.72
C SER A 163 10.19 -5.67 -0.47
N ILE A 164 9.48 -6.80 -0.56
CA ILE A 164 9.59 -7.74 -1.69
C ILE A 164 9.02 -7.10 -2.95
N ALA A 165 7.88 -6.39 -2.87
CA ALA A 165 7.31 -5.65 -3.99
C ALA A 165 8.27 -4.55 -4.49
N TYR A 166 8.90 -3.83 -3.56
CA TYR A 166 9.95 -2.86 -3.89
C TYR A 166 11.15 -3.53 -4.57
N ALA A 167 11.68 -4.61 -4.00
CA ALA A 167 12.82 -5.33 -4.57
C ALA A 167 12.53 -5.91 -5.97
N ALA A 168 11.30 -6.37 -6.21
CA ALA A 168 10.84 -6.81 -7.53
C ALA A 168 10.87 -5.66 -8.55
N MET A 169 10.37 -4.47 -8.18
CA MET A 169 10.46 -3.27 -9.02
C MET A 169 11.91 -2.89 -9.32
N SER A 170 12.78 -2.88 -8.31
CA SER A 170 14.21 -2.57 -8.46
C SER A 170 14.96 -3.60 -9.33
N ARG A 171 14.48 -4.85 -9.38
CA ARG A 171 15.10 -5.91 -10.18
C ARG A 171 14.76 -5.81 -11.66
N VAL A 172 13.52 -5.44 -11.98
CA VAL A 172 13.05 -5.33 -13.36
C VAL A 172 13.42 -3.98 -13.98
N SER A 173 13.38 -2.91 -13.18
CA SER A 173 13.68 -1.56 -13.65
C SER A 173 15.15 -1.19 -13.52
N ASP A 174 15.67 -0.46 -14.50
CA ASP A 174 17.01 0.14 -14.41
C ASP A 174 17.01 1.49 -13.68
N SER A 175 15.84 2.12 -13.46
CA SER A 175 15.72 3.37 -12.70
C SER A 175 14.32 3.58 -12.10
N LEU A 176 14.28 3.66 -10.77
CA LEU A 176 13.08 4.07 -10.02
C LEU A 176 12.96 5.59 -9.84
N GLY A 177 14.01 6.34 -10.16
CA GLY A 177 14.03 7.79 -10.06
C GLY A 177 13.41 8.48 -11.27
N SER A 178 12.65 9.56 -11.01
CA SER A 178 11.92 10.33 -12.04
C SER A 178 11.00 9.46 -12.91
N SER A 179 10.45 8.42 -12.30
CA SER A 179 9.58 7.42 -12.94
C SER A 179 8.16 7.51 -12.40
N THR A 180 7.25 6.92 -13.15
CA THR A 180 5.86 6.77 -12.77
C THR A 180 5.53 5.29 -12.61
N ALA A 181 4.80 4.92 -11.54
CA ALA A 181 4.37 3.56 -11.29
C ALA A 181 2.85 3.50 -11.17
N ARG A 182 2.21 2.58 -11.88
CA ARG A 182 0.85 2.13 -11.58
C ARG A 182 0.96 0.84 -10.80
N ILE A 183 0.38 0.80 -9.63
CA ILE A 183 0.37 -0.38 -8.77
C ILE A 183 -1.07 -0.78 -8.50
N ARG A 184 -1.33 -2.07 -8.60
CA ARG A 184 -2.54 -2.74 -8.13
C ARG A 184 -2.10 -3.83 -7.16
N PHE A 185 -2.77 -3.95 -6.04
CA PHE A 185 -2.59 -5.09 -5.16
C PHE A 185 -3.94 -5.62 -4.68
N ALA A 186 -4.02 -6.94 -4.51
CA ALA A 186 -5.17 -7.65 -3.97
C ALA A 186 -4.71 -8.57 -2.85
N ILE A 187 -5.35 -8.45 -1.68
CA ILE A 187 -5.09 -9.26 -0.49
C ILE A 187 -6.32 -10.09 -0.24
N ARG A 188 -6.20 -11.43 -0.27
CA ARG A 188 -7.29 -12.33 0.12
C ARG A 188 -7.26 -12.52 1.63
N THR A 189 -8.32 -12.08 2.32
CA THR A 189 -8.39 -12.05 3.78
C THR A 189 -9.83 -12.09 4.28
N ASN A 190 -10.04 -12.62 5.48
CA ASN A 190 -11.32 -12.55 6.20
C ASN A 190 -11.59 -11.17 6.85
N ALA A 191 -10.63 -10.25 6.87
CA ALA A 191 -10.78 -8.92 7.46
C ALA A 191 -11.79 -8.01 6.72
N VAL A 192 -12.27 -8.44 5.55
CA VAL A 192 -13.32 -7.78 4.77
C VAL A 192 -14.37 -8.79 4.33
N ASP A 193 -15.65 -8.40 4.35
CA ASP A 193 -16.78 -9.29 4.00
C ASP A 193 -16.70 -9.82 2.56
N SER A 194 -16.04 -9.09 1.65
CA SER A 194 -15.83 -9.51 0.26
C SER A 194 -14.83 -10.67 0.13
N GLY A 195 -14.05 -10.97 1.17
CA GLY A 195 -12.94 -11.93 1.16
C GLY A 195 -11.69 -11.43 0.42
N VAL A 196 -11.74 -10.27 -0.24
CA VAL A 196 -10.62 -9.68 -0.99
C VAL A 196 -10.62 -8.17 -0.84
N PHE A 197 -9.51 -7.63 -0.35
CA PHE A 197 -9.21 -6.21 -0.35
C PHE A 197 -8.37 -5.86 -1.58
N GLU A 198 -8.86 -4.96 -2.45
CA GLU A 198 -8.13 -4.53 -3.64
C GLU A 198 -7.93 -3.01 -3.65
N ARG A 199 -6.73 -2.58 -4.01
CA ARG A 199 -6.42 -1.16 -4.23
C ARG A 199 -5.55 -0.99 -5.47
N ARG A 200 -5.86 0.03 -6.26
CA ARG A 200 -5.07 0.47 -7.41
C ARG A 200 -4.74 1.94 -7.31
N ASN A 201 -3.50 2.34 -7.52
CA ASN A 201 -3.11 3.74 -7.54
C ASN A 201 -1.97 3.99 -8.55
N MET A 202 -1.65 5.26 -8.77
CA MET A 202 -0.61 5.72 -9.68
C MET A 202 0.29 6.72 -8.94
N TYR A 203 1.59 6.56 -9.01
CA TYR A 203 2.55 7.41 -8.29
C TYR A 203 3.59 7.95 -9.25
N TYR A 204 4.05 9.16 -8.97
CA TYR A 204 5.25 9.72 -9.57
C TYR A 204 6.17 10.14 -8.44
N SER A 205 7.46 9.92 -8.62
CA SER A 205 8.48 10.40 -7.69
C SER A 205 9.73 10.78 -8.45
N ALA A 206 10.29 11.96 -8.13
CA ALA A 206 11.56 12.38 -8.69
C ALA A 206 12.74 11.57 -8.13
N ALA A 207 12.63 11.11 -6.88
CA ALA A 207 13.69 10.38 -6.18
C ALA A 207 13.57 8.86 -6.36
N ASP A 208 12.45 8.29 -5.92
CA ASP A 208 12.18 6.86 -5.95
C ASP A 208 10.67 6.61 -5.96
N VAL A 209 10.15 6.09 -7.07
CA VAL A 209 8.72 5.78 -7.21
C VAL A 209 8.35 4.46 -6.54
N GLY A 210 9.29 3.52 -6.44
CA GLY A 210 9.06 2.21 -5.85
C GLY A 210 8.75 2.34 -4.36
N GLN A 211 9.48 3.20 -3.64
CA GLN A 211 9.24 3.42 -2.21
C GLN A 211 7.84 4.00 -1.94
N VAL A 212 7.40 4.97 -2.75
CA VAL A 212 6.08 5.59 -2.57
C VAL A 212 4.96 4.62 -2.94
N ALA A 213 5.14 3.84 -4.02
CA ALA A 213 4.12 2.94 -4.55
C ALA A 213 3.68 1.84 -3.57
N VAL A 214 4.58 1.35 -2.72
CA VAL A 214 4.27 0.27 -1.75
C VAL A 214 3.66 0.75 -0.44
N THR A 215 3.52 2.06 -0.23
CA THR A 215 3.06 2.63 1.05
C THR A 215 1.63 2.20 1.39
N GLU A 216 0.72 2.22 0.41
CA GLU A 216 -0.67 1.78 0.65
C GLU A 216 -0.79 0.28 0.89
N LEU A 217 0.09 -0.53 0.28
CA LEU A 217 0.19 -1.97 0.55
C LEU A 217 0.63 -2.22 2.00
N LEU A 218 1.69 -1.52 2.43
CA LEU A 218 2.17 -1.56 3.82
C LEU A 218 1.06 -1.19 4.81
N GLN A 219 0.34 -0.11 4.53
CA GLN A 219 -0.76 0.38 5.36
C GLN A 219 -1.91 -0.63 5.44
N ALA A 220 -2.36 -1.15 4.28
CA ALA A 220 -3.44 -2.13 4.22
C ALA A 220 -3.08 -3.43 4.95
N MET A 221 -1.89 -3.97 4.69
CA MET A 221 -1.40 -5.17 5.36
C MET A 221 -1.31 -4.96 6.87
N ASN A 222 -0.81 -3.80 7.32
CA ASN A 222 -0.75 -3.47 8.74
C ASN A 222 -2.15 -3.39 9.38
N MET A 223 -3.12 -2.76 8.72
CA MET A 223 -4.51 -2.72 9.21
C MET A 223 -5.10 -4.12 9.37
N ILE A 224 -4.82 -5.04 8.44
CA ILE A 224 -5.32 -6.42 8.48
C ILE A 224 -4.72 -7.18 9.67
N VAL A 225 -3.39 -7.17 9.81
CA VAL A 225 -2.70 -7.96 10.85
C VAL A 225 -2.85 -7.37 12.26
N THR A 226 -3.14 -6.08 12.39
CA THR A 226 -3.37 -5.41 13.69
C THR A 226 -4.85 -5.33 14.07
N ASN A 227 -5.69 -6.18 13.48
CA ASN A 227 -7.13 -6.20 13.71
C ASN A 227 -7.44 -6.51 15.20
N PRO A 228 -8.04 -5.56 15.96
CA PRO A 228 -8.31 -5.77 17.38
C PRO A 228 -9.55 -6.62 17.65
N GLN A 229 -10.37 -6.91 16.62
CA GLN A 229 -11.66 -7.57 16.76
C GLN A 229 -11.54 -9.09 16.66
N GLU A 230 -10.71 -9.58 15.73
CA GLU A 230 -10.44 -10.98 15.48
C GLU A 230 -9.08 -11.17 14.80
N GLU A 231 -8.55 -12.39 14.89
CA GLU A 231 -7.35 -12.78 14.14
C GLU A 231 -7.70 -12.80 12.65
N SER A 232 -7.01 -11.96 11.88
CA SER A 232 -7.20 -11.90 10.43
C SER A 232 -6.33 -12.96 9.77
N ASP A 233 -6.92 -13.81 8.94
CA ASP A 233 -6.20 -14.70 8.04
C ASP A 233 -5.83 -13.97 6.75
N ILE A 234 -4.60 -14.19 6.26
CA ILE A 234 -4.15 -13.73 4.95
C ILE A 234 -3.80 -14.96 4.11
N LEU A 235 -4.58 -15.19 3.06
CA LEU A 235 -4.41 -16.37 2.20
C LEU A 235 -3.31 -16.17 1.15
N ASP A 236 -3.19 -14.95 0.63
CA ASP A 236 -2.19 -14.57 -0.38
C ASP A 236 -2.24 -13.06 -0.66
N LEU A 237 -1.18 -12.59 -1.29
CA LEU A 237 -1.04 -11.25 -1.84
C LEU A 237 -0.66 -11.31 -3.32
N ASP A 238 -1.41 -10.59 -4.13
CA ASP A 238 -1.19 -10.42 -5.55
C ASP A 238 -0.84 -8.95 -5.83
N VAL A 239 0.29 -8.70 -6.49
CA VAL A 239 0.75 -7.34 -6.82
C VAL A 239 1.07 -7.25 -8.30
N ASP A 240 0.44 -6.30 -9.00
CA ASP A 240 0.74 -5.96 -10.39
C ASP A 240 1.29 -4.53 -10.45
N VAL A 241 2.46 -4.36 -11.06
CA VAL A 241 3.12 -3.07 -11.24
C VAL A 241 3.43 -2.82 -12.70
N GLU A 242 3.01 -1.65 -13.20
CA GLU A 242 3.45 -1.09 -14.48
C GLU A 242 4.30 0.16 -14.21
N LEU A 243 5.57 0.09 -14.58
CA LEU A 243 6.53 1.17 -14.50
C LEU A 243 6.65 1.84 -15.87
N THR A 244 6.57 3.16 -15.89
CA THR A 244 6.87 3.97 -17.07
C THR A 244 8.00 4.93 -16.74
N GLY A 245 9.03 4.91 -17.59
CA GLY A 245 10.11 5.89 -17.52
C GLY A 245 9.59 7.30 -17.77
N GLY A 246 9.90 8.22 -16.85
CA GLY A 246 9.55 9.63 -16.96
C GLY A 246 8.32 10.06 -16.16
N ARG A 247 8.12 11.39 -16.13
CA ARG A 247 7.08 12.06 -15.36
C ARG A 247 5.75 12.07 -16.09
N GLN A 248 4.79 11.27 -15.65
CA GLN A 248 3.39 11.33 -16.10
C GLN A 248 2.52 12.07 -15.09
N THR A 249 2.76 13.37 -14.95
CA THR A 249 1.94 14.25 -14.10
C THR A 249 1.26 15.32 -14.93
N ALA A 250 0.16 15.87 -14.41
CA ALA A 250 -0.54 16.98 -15.00
C ALA A 250 -1.05 17.94 -13.93
N VAL A 251 -1.16 19.22 -14.32
CA VAL A 251 -1.83 20.24 -13.51
C VAL A 251 -3.16 20.62 -14.15
N LEU A 252 -4.17 20.83 -13.31
CA LEU A 252 -5.45 21.41 -13.68
C LEU A 252 -5.24 22.90 -13.95
N VAL A 253 -5.60 23.36 -15.16
CA VAL A 253 -5.46 24.76 -15.59
C VAL A 253 -6.77 25.53 -15.38
N SER A 254 -7.89 24.91 -15.76
CA SER A 254 -9.23 25.49 -15.60
C SER A 254 -10.28 24.39 -15.63
N ALA A 255 -11.42 24.62 -14.98
CA ALA A 255 -12.60 23.77 -15.06
C ALA A 255 -13.81 24.68 -15.27
N VAL A 256 -14.38 24.66 -16.47
CA VAL A 256 -15.51 25.51 -16.85
C VAL A 256 -16.77 24.66 -16.97
N PRO A 257 -17.81 24.89 -16.15
CA PRO A 257 -19.06 24.16 -16.29
C PRO A 257 -19.80 24.59 -17.55
N ASP A 258 -20.51 23.67 -18.17
CA ASP A 258 -21.43 23.94 -19.28
C ASP A 258 -22.67 24.76 -18.84
N LYS A 259 -23.03 24.69 -17.55
CA LYS A 259 -24.13 25.44 -16.93
C LYS A 259 -23.69 26.04 -15.60
N LEU A 260 -23.91 27.34 -15.42
CA LEU A 260 -23.62 28.05 -14.16
C LEU A 260 -24.77 27.97 -13.14
N VAL A 261 -25.99 27.72 -13.61
CA VAL A 261 -27.21 27.65 -12.80
C VAL A 261 -27.80 26.25 -12.93
N VAL A 262 -28.01 25.60 -11.79
CA VAL A 262 -28.29 24.15 -11.70
C VAL A 262 -29.30 23.88 -10.59
N LYS A 263 -30.02 22.77 -10.66
CA LYS A 263 -30.91 22.29 -9.60
C LYS A 263 -30.33 21.08 -8.88
N PRO A 264 -30.75 20.79 -7.65
CA PRO A 264 -30.37 19.55 -6.97
C PRO A 264 -30.73 18.32 -7.83
N GLY A 265 -29.75 17.45 -8.05
CA GLY A 265 -29.89 16.27 -8.92
C GLY A 265 -29.49 16.46 -10.38
N ASP A 266 -29.26 17.70 -10.85
CA ASP A 266 -28.78 17.98 -12.20
C ASP A 266 -27.35 17.47 -12.42
N THR A 267 -27.06 17.05 -13.64
CA THR A 267 -25.70 16.73 -14.10
C THR A 267 -25.13 17.90 -14.89
N VAL A 268 -23.94 18.36 -14.49
CA VAL A 268 -23.18 19.47 -15.06
C VAL A 268 -21.90 18.89 -15.65
N THR A 269 -21.55 19.25 -16.88
CA THR A 269 -20.29 18.80 -17.47
C THR A 269 -19.24 19.88 -17.34
N PHE A 270 -18.15 19.58 -16.64
CA PHE A 270 -16.99 20.46 -16.55
C PHE A 270 -16.05 20.20 -17.72
N LYS A 271 -15.84 21.22 -18.55
CA LYS A 271 -14.74 21.27 -19.52
C LYS A 271 -13.46 21.64 -18.77
N THR A 272 -12.70 20.62 -18.41
CA THR A 272 -11.48 20.74 -17.61
C THR A 272 -10.27 20.71 -18.53
N LYS A 273 -9.49 21.79 -18.54
CA LYS A 273 -8.19 21.82 -19.20
C LYS A 273 -7.12 21.33 -18.25
N ILE A 274 -6.34 20.35 -18.70
CA ILE A 274 -5.15 19.87 -18.01
C ILE A 274 -3.91 20.21 -18.83
N ARG A 275 -2.80 20.47 -18.15
CA ARG A 275 -1.48 20.63 -18.76
C ARG A 275 -0.57 19.51 -18.26
N PRO A 276 -0.38 18.45 -19.06
CA PRO A 276 0.57 17.41 -18.71
C PRO A 276 2.01 17.96 -18.79
N TYR A 277 2.91 17.37 -18.00
CA TYR A 277 4.29 17.82 -17.91
C TYR A 277 4.98 17.82 -19.29
N ARG A 278 5.41 19.00 -19.75
CA ARG A 278 6.05 19.24 -21.08
C ARG A 278 5.23 18.77 -22.29
N LYS A 279 3.90 18.73 -22.17
CA LYS A 279 2.99 18.44 -23.30
C LYS A 279 2.00 19.60 -23.50
N PRO A 280 1.38 19.71 -24.70
CA PRO A 280 0.29 20.64 -24.95
C PRO A 280 -0.88 20.44 -23.98
N GLU A 281 -1.70 21.48 -23.81
CA GLU A 281 -2.93 21.36 -23.01
C GLU A 281 -3.93 20.41 -23.67
N GLU A 282 -4.58 19.60 -22.84
CA GLU A 282 -5.63 18.67 -23.23
C GLU A 282 -6.94 19.07 -22.53
N THR A 283 -8.07 18.81 -23.18
CA THR A 283 -9.39 19.12 -22.62
C THR A 283 -10.14 17.83 -22.31
N LEU A 284 -10.58 17.70 -21.06
CA LEU A 284 -11.36 16.59 -20.54
C LEU A 284 -12.78 17.08 -20.24
N SER A 285 -13.77 16.22 -20.45
CA SER A 285 -15.17 16.51 -20.09
C SER A 285 -15.56 15.62 -18.92
N ILE A 286 -15.76 16.23 -17.75
CA ILE A 286 -15.99 15.52 -16.49
C ILE A 286 -17.42 15.80 -16.02
N PRO A 287 -18.31 14.80 -16.01
CA PRO A 287 -19.65 14.98 -15.46
C PRO A 287 -19.59 15.11 -13.94
N TYR A 288 -20.43 16.00 -13.39
CA TYR A 288 -20.65 16.16 -11.97
C TYR A 288 -22.14 16.21 -11.70
N ARG A 289 -22.61 15.32 -10.82
CA ARG A 289 -24.00 15.29 -10.38
C ARG A 289 -24.15 16.08 -9.09
N VAL A 290 -24.99 17.11 -9.10
CA VAL A 290 -25.30 17.89 -7.90
C VAL A 290 -26.08 16.99 -6.93
N PRO A 291 -25.66 16.85 -5.66
CA PRO A 291 -26.38 16.05 -4.68
C PRO A 291 -27.84 16.50 -4.56
N LYS A 292 -28.78 15.56 -4.46
CA LYS A 292 -30.22 15.87 -4.35
C LYS A 292 -30.56 16.66 -3.07
N ALA A 293 -29.74 16.51 -2.03
CA ALA A 293 -29.88 17.21 -0.75
C ALA A 293 -29.17 18.58 -0.74
N GLN A 294 -28.57 19.02 -1.86
CA GLN A 294 -27.83 20.27 -1.93
C GLN A 294 -28.76 21.47 -1.69
N PRO A 295 -28.48 22.33 -0.69
CA PRO A 295 -29.27 23.55 -0.46
C PRO A 295 -29.08 24.56 -1.59
N ALA A 296 -30.12 25.37 -1.84
CA ALA A 296 -30.06 26.50 -2.74
C ALA A 296 -29.01 27.53 -2.29
N GLY A 297 -28.30 28.12 -3.26
CA GLY A 297 -27.22 29.07 -3.02
C GLY A 297 -25.96 28.77 -3.82
N THR A 298 -24.87 29.45 -3.48
CA THR A 298 -23.57 29.23 -4.13
C THR A 298 -22.95 27.93 -3.63
N LEU A 299 -22.76 26.98 -4.54
CA LEU A 299 -22.01 25.75 -4.32
C LEU A 299 -20.57 25.96 -4.78
N ASN A 300 -19.64 25.95 -3.83
CA ASN A 300 -18.21 25.95 -4.13
C ASN A 300 -17.74 24.51 -4.34
N LEU A 301 -16.97 24.28 -5.39
CA LEU A 301 -16.45 22.98 -5.75
C LEU A 301 -14.93 23.03 -5.84
N ASP A 302 -14.29 22.00 -5.31
CA ASP A 302 -12.88 21.72 -5.48
C ASP A 302 -12.75 20.63 -6.54
N ILE A 303 -11.97 20.92 -7.58
CA ILE A 303 -11.55 19.96 -8.59
C ILE A 303 -10.09 19.64 -8.29
N ARG A 304 -9.79 18.39 -7.92
CA ARG A 304 -8.49 17.98 -7.40
C ARG A 304 -8.09 16.59 -7.84
N GLY A 305 -6.79 16.29 -7.76
CA GLY A 305 -6.30 14.91 -7.79
C GLY A 305 -6.76 14.13 -6.55
N GLY A 306 -7.05 12.84 -6.68
CA GLY A 306 -7.54 12.02 -5.57
C GLY A 306 -6.59 11.95 -4.39
N GLY A 307 -5.28 11.90 -4.65
CA GLY A 307 -4.21 11.96 -3.65
C GLY A 307 -4.01 13.35 -3.01
N PHE A 308 -4.61 14.39 -3.58
CA PHE A 308 -4.51 15.75 -3.06
C PHE A 308 -5.74 16.03 -2.19
N VAL A 309 -5.74 15.58 -0.93
CA VAL A 309 -6.80 15.93 0.02
C VAL A 309 -6.47 17.30 0.64
N PRO A 310 -7.28 18.36 0.42
CA PRO A 310 -7.03 19.65 1.03
C PRO A 310 -7.04 19.49 2.56
N VAL A 311 -5.98 19.95 3.20
CA VAL A 311 -5.82 19.82 4.66
C VAL A 311 -6.94 20.61 5.32
N ASN A 312 -7.86 19.91 5.99
CA ASN A 312 -8.85 20.56 6.83
C ASN A 312 -8.10 21.34 7.92
N PRO A 313 -8.45 22.61 8.22
CA PRO A 313 -7.85 23.36 9.34
C PRO A 313 -7.80 22.58 10.65
N LEU A 314 -8.76 21.67 10.88
CA LEU A 314 -8.76 20.72 12.01
C LEU A 314 -7.60 19.70 11.95
N ALA A 315 -7.25 19.18 10.77
CA ALA A 315 -6.11 18.28 10.59
C ALA A 315 -4.76 19.01 10.77
N LEU A 316 -4.72 20.30 10.47
CA LEU A 316 -3.53 21.14 10.73
C LEU A 316 -3.33 21.39 12.23
N LEU A 317 -4.42 21.50 13.00
CA LEU A 317 -4.40 21.60 14.46
C LEU A 317 -3.92 20.29 15.10
N ALA A 318 -4.32 19.12 14.57
CA ALA A 318 -3.83 17.82 15.01
C ALA A 318 -2.30 17.66 14.80
N GLN A 319 -1.75 18.14 13.67
CA GLN A 319 -0.30 18.15 13.42
C GLN A 319 0.46 19.11 14.35
N ALA A 320 -0.21 20.10 14.94
CA ALA A 320 0.38 21.04 15.90
C ALA A 320 0.44 20.50 17.34
N GLY A 321 0.15 19.20 17.56
CA GLY A 321 0.22 18.54 18.87
C GLY A 321 -0.96 18.84 19.79
N LEU A 322 -2.02 19.46 19.28
CA LEU A 322 -3.32 19.51 19.95
C LEU A 322 -4.07 18.25 19.53
N GLU A 323 -3.98 17.19 20.35
CA GLU A 323 -4.87 16.03 20.23
C GLU A 323 -6.31 16.53 20.41
N ILE A 324 -7.01 16.69 19.29
CA ILE A 324 -8.46 16.54 19.29
C ILE A 324 -8.64 15.03 19.17
N PRO A 325 -9.13 14.34 20.21
CA PRO A 325 -9.47 12.94 20.07
C PRO A 325 -10.52 12.86 18.98
N ASP A 326 -10.15 12.38 17.80
CA ASP A 326 -11.14 11.99 16.81
C ASP A 326 -11.68 10.63 17.28
N ASP A 327 -12.58 10.69 18.27
CA ASP A 327 -13.17 9.49 18.88
C ASP A 327 -13.84 8.62 17.80
N GLU A 328 -14.25 9.19 16.66
CA GLU A 328 -14.77 8.46 15.49
C GLU A 328 -13.79 7.44 14.92
N GLU A 329 -12.47 7.70 14.87
CA GLU A 329 -11.49 6.72 14.35
C GLU A 329 -11.27 5.54 15.31
N LYS A 330 -11.48 5.74 16.63
CA LYS A 330 -11.30 4.70 17.63
C LYS A 330 -12.39 3.62 17.59
N PHE A 331 -13.57 3.94 17.04
CA PHE A 331 -14.70 3.00 16.97
C PHE A 331 -14.83 2.26 15.64
N LYS A 332 -14.07 2.63 14.61
CA LYS A 332 -14.13 1.96 13.31
C LYS A 332 -13.58 0.54 13.38
N SER A 333 -14.35 -0.39 12.87
CA SER A 333 -13.91 -1.77 12.61
C SER A 333 -12.77 -1.80 11.59
N THR A 334 -12.02 -2.90 11.56
CA THR A 334 -10.94 -3.09 10.57
C THR A 334 -11.49 -3.08 9.15
N ALA A 335 -12.67 -3.69 8.94
CA ALA A 335 -13.37 -3.68 7.67
C ALA A 335 -13.72 -2.25 7.22
N GLU A 336 -14.26 -1.41 8.12
CA GLU A 336 -14.57 -0.01 7.81
C GLU A 336 -13.31 0.82 7.50
N LYS A 337 -12.20 0.58 8.19
CA LYS A 337 -10.91 1.24 7.90
C LYS A 337 -10.37 0.86 6.53
N LEU A 338 -10.48 -0.41 6.15
CA LEU A 338 -10.11 -0.89 4.83
C LEU A 338 -11.05 -0.31 3.76
N ASP A 339 -12.36 -0.29 3.99
CA ASP A 339 -13.33 0.33 3.09
C ASP A 339 -13.07 1.83 2.90
N ASP A 340 -12.66 2.54 3.95
CA ASP A 340 -12.25 3.93 3.88
C ASP A 340 -10.98 4.08 3.03
N LEU A 341 -9.97 3.22 3.23
CA LEU A 341 -8.74 3.20 2.42
C LEU A 341 -9.03 2.89 0.94
N ALA A 342 -9.94 1.97 0.65
CA ALA A 342 -10.39 1.66 -0.70
C ALA A 342 -11.20 2.80 -1.33
N ALA A 343 -11.92 3.57 -0.52
CA ALA A 343 -12.69 4.73 -0.96
C ALA A 343 -11.84 6.00 -1.15
N GLN A 344 -10.60 6.03 -0.65
CA GLN A 344 -9.68 7.14 -0.92
C GLN A 344 -9.44 7.30 -2.43
N GLY A 345 -9.32 8.56 -2.84
CA GLY A 345 -9.13 8.91 -4.24
C GLY A 345 -7.79 8.42 -4.78
N GLN A 346 -7.77 7.89 -6.00
CA GLN A 346 -6.51 7.54 -6.66
C GLN A 346 -5.80 8.83 -7.12
N ASN A 347 -4.48 8.85 -7.16
CA ASN A 347 -3.72 10.05 -7.53
C ASN A 347 -3.97 10.50 -8.98
N ASN A 348 -4.38 9.59 -9.85
CA ASN A 348 -4.78 9.87 -11.22
C ASN A 348 -6.30 10.04 -11.39
N GLU A 349 -7.07 10.00 -10.30
CA GLU A 349 -8.49 10.32 -10.29
C GLU A 349 -8.67 11.83 -10.19
N ILE A 350 -9.52 12.40 -11.04
CA ILE A 350 -9.98 13.78 -10.91
C ILE A 350 -11.30 13.77 -10.12
N ILE A 351 -11.26 14.31 -8.92
CA ILE A 351 -12.40 14.37 -8.02
C ILE A 351 -12.97 15.79 -8.02
N ILE A 352 -14.27 15.89 -8.26
CA ILE A 352 -15.06 17.11 -8.04
C ILE A 352 -15.85 16.91 -6.75
N ALA A 353 -15.51 17.69 -5.72
CA ALA A 353 -16.15 17.61 -4.41
C ALA A 353 -16.54 19.00 -3.90
N PRO A 354 -17.56 19.11 -3.02
CA PRO A 354 -17.85 20.36 -2.33
C PRO A 354 -16.60 20.91 -1.63
N GLY A 355 -16.20 22.11 -2.01
CA GLY A 355 -15.04 22.79 -1.44
C GLY A 355 -15.39 23.51 -0.14
N ALA A 356 -14.40 23.72 0.71
CA ALA A 356 -14.57 24.51 1.93
C ALA A 356 -15.03 25.93 1.55
N ALA A 357 -16.07 26.44 2.23
CA ALA A 357 -16.50 27.81 2.01
C ALA A 357 -15.34 28.78 2.35
N PRO A 358 -15.04 29.78 1.50
CA PRO A 358 -13.90 30.67 1.70
C PRO A 358 -13.96 31.29 3.10
N ALA A 359 -12.84 31.35 3.81
CA ALA A 359 -12.81 31.79 5.21
C ALA A 359 -13.59 33.12 5.41
N PRO A 360 -14.45 33.22 6.44
CA PRO A 360 -15.26 34.41 6.65
C PRO A 360 -14.36 35.64 6.82
N SER A 361 -14.65 36.70 6.07
CA SER A 361 -13.85 37.92 6.06
C SER A 361 -14.03 38.76 7.33
N SER A 362 -15.03 38.43 8.17
CA SER A 362 -15.29 39.09 9.45
C SER A 362 -16.03 38.18 10.45
N GLU A 363 -15.91 38.50 11.73
CA GLU A 363 -16.61 37.83 12.85
C GLU A 363 -18.14 37.87 12.70
N LYS A 364 -18.66 38.94 12.08
CA LYS A 364 -20.09 39.11 11.76
C LYS A 364 -20.54 38.12 10.68
N GLU A 365 -19.67 37.84 9.72
CA GLU A 365 -19.92 36.86 8.65
C GLU A 365 -19.83 35.43 9.19
N MET A 366 -18.90 35.16 10.12
CA MET A 366 -18.78 33.88 10.83
C MET A 366 -20.05 33.56 11.64
N LYS A 367 -20.55 34.49 12.47
CA LYS A 367 -21.83 34.33 13.20
C LYS A 367 -23.03 34.12 12.28
N LYS A 368 -23.05 34.78 11.12
CA LYS A 368 -24.10 34.60 10.11
C LYS A 368 -24.07 33.20 9.49
N ARG A 369 -22.87 32.69 9.17
CA ARG A 369 -22.67 31.34 8.63
C ARG A 369 -23.00 30.24 9.65
N MET A 370 -22.61 30.40 10.92
CA MET A 370 -22.98 29.45 11.99
C MET A 370 -24.51 29.40 12.19
N ARG A 371 -25.20 30.54 12.17
CA ARG A 371 -26.68 30.57 12.23
C ARG A 371 -27.34 29.93 11.01
N ALA A 372 -26.76 30.11 9.82
CA ALA A 372 -27.27 29.49 8.58
C ALA A 372 -27.05 27.97 8.57
N ALA A 373 -25.87 27.51 8.99
CA ALA A 373 -25.57 26.09 9.15
C ALA A 373 -26.49 25.43 10.20
N ALA A 374 -26.69 26.06 11.37
CA ALA A 374 -27.60 25.56 12.39
C ALA A 374 -29.06 25.47 11.88
N LYS A 375 -29.52 26.45 11.10
CA LYS A 375 -30.85 26.40 10.45
C LYS A 375 -30.94 25.33 9.36
N ALA A 376 -29.87 25.11 8.60
CA ALA A 376 -29.83 24.06 7.58
C ALA A 376 -29.83 22.66 8.21
N SER A 377 -29.06 22.45 9.28
CA SER A 377 -29.08 21.21 10.08
C SER A 377 -30.44 20.99 10.74
N ALA A 378 -31.08 22.04 11.28
CA ALA A 378 -32.43 21.92 11.83
C ALA A 378 -33.48 21.56 10.76
N ARG A 379 -33.42 22.17 9.57
CA ARG A 379 -34.29 21.82 8.44
C ARG A 379 -34.04 20.41 7.90
N ALA A 380 -32.80 19.94 7.93
CA ALA A 380 -32.45 18.57 7.56
C ALA A 380 -33.01 17.56 8.58
N ALA A 381 -32.91 17.88 9.88
CA ALA A 381 -33.49 17.07 10.95
C ALA A 381 -35.03 17.08 10.94
N GLU A 382 -35.68 18.17 10.54
CA GLU A 382 -37.15 18.25 10.41
C GLU A 382 -37.71 17.53 9.16
N ARG A 383 -36.88 17.31 8.13
CA ARG A 383 -37.27 16.60 6.90
C ARG A 383 -37.13 15.08 6.98
N GLU A 384 -36.48 14.56 8.02
CA GLU A 384 -36.46 13.11 8.30
C GLU A 384 -37.71 12.73 9.10
N GLU A 385 -38.70 12.13 8.45
CA GLU A 385 -39.79 11.43 9.16
C GLU A 385 -39.22 10.39 10.13
N PRO A 386 -39.88 10.13 11.28
CA PRO A 386 -39.31 9.37 12.39
C PRO A 386 -39.27 7.87 12.06
N LYS A 387 -38.28 7.45 11.29
CA LYS A 387 -37.78 6.07 11.35
C LYS A 387 -36.81 6.01 12.51
N ARG A 388 -37.05 5.06 13.42
CA ARG A 388 -36.23 4.71 14.58
C ARG A 388 -34.75 5.00 14.29
N VAL A 389 -34.19 5.94 15.05
CA VAL A 389 -32.78 6.29 15.06
C VAL A 389 -31.97 5.03 15.32
N THR A 390 -31.39 4.46 14.27
CA THR A 390 -30.16 3.69 14.38
C THR A 390 -29.04 4.72 14.48
N LEU A 391 -28.26 4.69 15.56
CA LEU A 391 -27.05 5.51 15.75
C LEU A 391 -25.95 5.22 14.71
N LEU A 392 -26.21 4.29 13.78
CA LEU A 392 -25.45 4.09 12.57
C LEU A 392 -26.17 4.82 11.44
N GLY A 393 -25.51 5.84 10.87
CA GLY A 393 -25.86 6.30 9.54
C GLY A 393 -25.85 5.11 8.59
N ASP A 394 -26.86 5.02 7.73
CA ASP A 394 -27.03 3.92 6.78
C ASP A 394 -25.79 3.86 5.85
N PRO A 395 -24.91 2.85 5.95
CA PRO A 395 -23.66 2.79 5.17
C PRO A 395 -23.91 2.68 3.66
N LYS A 396 -25.18 2.47 3.26
CA LYS A 396 -25.65 2.37 1.88
C LYS A 396 -25.95 3.71 1.20
N LYS A 397 -25.78 4.85 1.87
CA LYS A 397 -25.83 6.19 1.23
C LYS A 397 -24.42 6.74 0.91
N LYS A 398 -23.52 5.92 0.37
CA LYS A 398 -22.40 6.46 -0.41
C LYS A 398 -23.01 6.97 -1.72
N ASP A 399 -23.12 8.29 -1.90
CA ASP A 399 -23.40 8.86 -3.23
C ASP A 399 -22.38 8.25 -4.19
N GLU A 400 -22.84 7.44 -5.15
CA GLU A 400 -22.00 6.88 -6.21
C GLU A 400 -21.41 8.06 -6.99
N ARG A 401 -20.17 8.44 -6.65
CA ARG A 401 -19.41 9.42 -7.39
C ARG A 401 -18.88 8.72 -8.63
N GLU A 402 -19.24 9.23 -9.81
CA GLU A 402 -18.59 8.82 -11.06
C GLU A 402 -17.10 9.13 -10.94
N LYS A 403 -16.26 8.09 -10.97
CA LYS A 403 -14.81 8.22 -10.88
C LYS A 403 -14.25 8.49 -12.27
N PHE A 404 -13.56 9.62 -12.42
CA PHE A 404 -12.91 9.98 -13.67
C PHE A 404 -11.39 9.83 -13.55
N TYR A 405 -10.80 8.95 -14.37
CA TYR A 405 -9.37 8.67 -14.34
C TYR A 405 -8.64 9.35 -15.50
N ALA A 406 -7.61 10.12 -15.18
CA ALA A 406 -6.65 10.63 -16.15
C ALA A 406 -5.47 9.63 -16.32
N PRO A 407 -4.75 9.68 -17.46
CA PRO A 407 -3.51 8.93 -17.62
C PRO A 407 -2.32 9.57 -16.89
N TYR A 408 -2.56 10.58 -16.02
CA TYR A 408 -1.55 11.36 -15.31
C TYR A 408 -1.88 11.46 -13.83
N VAL A 409 -0.85 11.55 -12.99
CA VAL A 409 -0.99 11.97 -11.59
C VAL A 409 -1.32 13.46 -11.54
N ILE A 410 -2.39 13.85 -10.85
CA ILE A 410 -2.87 15.23 -10.80
C ILE A 410 -2.30 15.93 -9.55
N GLU A 411 -1.53 17.00 -9.75
CA GLU A 411 -0.66 17.58 -8.70
C GLU A 411 -1.24 18.84 -8.00
N ASN A 412 -2.46 19.26 -8.32
CA ASN A 412 -3.06 20.46 -7.75
C ASN A 412 -4.58 20.37 -7.55
N VAL A 413 -5.11 21.42 -6.94
CA VAL A 413 -6.54 21.71 -6.81
C VAL A 413 -6.86 23.04 -7.49
N ILE A 414 -8.02 23.12 -8.12
CA ILE A 414 -8.62 24.38 -8.59
C ILE A 414 -10.06 24.47 -8.09
N HIS A 415 -10.60 25.68 -8.06
CA HIS A 415 -11.94 25.94 -7.54
C HIS A 415 -12.89 26.36 -8.65
N ALA A 416 -14.13 25.89 -8.56
CA ALA A 416 -15.23 26.35 -9.39
C ALA A 416 -16.46 26.66 -8.53
N THR A 417 -17.38 27.45 -9.07
CA THR A 417 -18.63 27.80 -8.39
C THR A 417 -19.82 27.53 -9.29
N LEU A 418 -20.89 27.01 -8.69
CA LEU A 418 -22.19 26.83 -9.30
C LEU A 418 -23.24 27.56 -8.46
N LYS A 419 -24.29 28.05 -9.10
CA LYS A 419 -25.46 28.60 -8.42
C LYS A 419 -26.57 27.56 -8.42
N VAL A 420 -26.94 27.08 -7.25
CA VAL A 420 -28.02 26.10 -7.07
C VAL A 420 -29.34 26.84 -6.84
N GLU A 421 -30.31 26.61 -7.72
CA GLU A 421 -31.68 27.12 -7.61
C GLU A 421 -32.65 26.02 -7.17
N GLU A 422 -33.83 26.41 -6.67
CA GLU A 422 -34.86 25.48 -6.15
C GLU A 422 -35.50 24.61 -7.24
#